data_AF-A0A919VFK7-F1
#
_entry.id   AF-A0A919VFK7-F1
#
_cell.length_a   1.000
_cell.length_b   1.000
_cell.length_c   1.000
_cell.angle_alpha   90.00
_cell.angle_beta   90.00
_cell.angle_gamma   90.00
#
_symmetry.space_group_name_H-M   'P 1'
#
loop_
_entity.id
_entity.type
_entity.pdbx_description
1 polymer ?
#
loop_
_entity_poly.entity_id
_entity_poly.type
_entity_poly.pdbx_seq_one_letter_code
_entity_poly.pdbx_strand_id
1 'polypeptide(L)'
;MQTYDILLEQTITDYINTHPLLTSNQRLALYKINSYSNNPLIQSNLNNPLVFFFEGAGSSQIPTVSLYDDTPSILDDISYQGYRYGAMVVAIQSGAIKGVYINTTTLPDQPKGNACNAGRDVPTLRPGVYKMVYATHGQGKNAYAALHVVGEDNNVVRFDITKWYLSRSDAINIHKGPYPDESGIEYFSVNPSDTWSISSGCILVDIGEYNNFAKAVGFDKDGDGRIDKKDKISGCVIIDRSLMDITRSDLQYLYGNDGLALISS
;
A
#
# COMPACT_ATOMS: atom_id res chain seq x y z
N MET A 1 22.66 19.46 12.34
CA MET A 1 21.63 19.62 11.30
C MET A 1 20.32 19.84 12.03
N GLN A 2 19.56 20.88 11.70
CA GLN A 2 18.28 21.15 12.36
C GLN A 2 17.24 20.16 11.82
N THR A 3 16.60 19.38 12.69
CA THR A 3 15.48 18.52 12.31
C THR A 3 14.20 19.34 12.36
N TYR A 4 13.40 19.25 11.31
CA TYR A 4 12.06 19.82 11.27
C TYR A 4 11.01 18.74 11.42
N ASP A 5 9.90 19.06 12.07
CA ASP A 5 8.74 18.18 12.09
C ASP A 5 8.13 18.04 10.69
N ILE A 6 7.58 16.85 10.41
CA ILE A 6 6.88 16.58 9.16
C ILE A 6 5.53 17.29 9.16
N LEU A 7 4.84 17.25 10.29
CA LEU A 7 3.61 18.01 10.58
C LEU A 7 3.76 18.69 11.94
N LEU A 8 3.21 19.89 12.11
CA LEU A 8 3.06 20.45 13.44
C LEU A 8 2.09 19.59 14.26
N GLU A 9 2.35 19.42 15.55
CA GLU A 9 1.47 18.66 16.45
C GLU A 9 0.02 19.19 16.42
N GLN A 10 -0.14 20.52 16.31
CA GLN A 10 -1.45 21.15 16.14
C GLN A 10 -2.15 20.71 14.86
N THR A 11 -1.43 20.55 13.74
CA THR A 11 -2.00 20.08 12.47
C THR A 11 -2.57 18.67 12.60
N ILE A 12 -1.87 17.78 13.32
CA ILE A 12 -2.34 16.42 13.60
C ILE A 12 -3.59 16.48 14.49
N THR A 13 -3.55 17.29 15.54
CA THR A 13 -4.64 17.46 16.51
C THR A 13 -5.91 17.99 15.84
N ASP A 14 -5.79 19.03 15.02
CA ASP A 14 -6.91 19.62 14.28
C ASP A 14 -7.52 18.62 13.29
N TYR A 15 -6.69 17.85 12.60
CA TYR A 15 -7.17 16.80 11.70
C TYR A 15 -7.97 15.74 12.47
N ILE A 16 -7.44 15.26 13.60
CA ILE A 16 -8.10 14.26 14.44
C ILE A 16 -9.44 14.78 15.01
N ASN A 17 -9.49 16.05 15.40
CA ASN A 17 -10.72 16.67 15.94
C ASN A 17 -11.80 16.86 14.88
N THR A 18 -11.41 17.12 13.63
CA THR A 18 -12.35 17.24 12.49
C THR A 18 -12.78 15.88 11.91
N HIS A 19 -12.10 14.79 12.27
CA HIS A 19 -12.41 13.42 11.85
C HIS A 19 -12.73 12.53 13.06
N PRO A 20 -13.87 12.73 13.74
CA PRO A 20 -14.20 12.03 14.98
C PRO A 20 -14.43 10.53 14.80
N LEU A 21 -14.59 10.05 13.57
CA LEU A 21 -14.79 8.62 13.25
C LEU A 21 -13.49 7.82 13.14
N LEU A 22 -12.31 8.46 13.24
CA LEU A 22 -11.05 7.74 13.24
C LEU A 22 -10.94 6.77 14.42
N THR A 23 -10.52 5.54 14.15
CA THR A 23 -10.24 4.54 15.17
C THR A 23 -9.01 4.90 16.00
N SER A 24 -8.82 4.24 17.14
CA SER A 24 -7.62 4.44 17.97
C SER A 24 -6.31 4.19 17.21
N ASN A 25 -6.26 3.13 16.39
CA ASN A 25 -5.07 2.83 15.58
C ASN A 25 -4.82 3.89 14.50
N GLN A 26 -5.87 4.42 13.87
CA GLN A 26 -5.74 5.49 12.87
C GLN A 26 -5.22 6.79 13.50
N ARG A 27 -5.71 7.15 14.70
CA ARG A 27 -5.20 8.31 15.44
C ARG A 27 -3.74 8.11 15.84
N LEU A 28 -3.40 6.93 16.35
CA LEU A 28 -2.03 6.60 16.74
C LEU A 28 -1.07 6.65 15.54
N ALA A 29 -1.49 6.13 14.38
CA ALA A 29 -0.74 6.22 13.14
C ALA A 29 -0.45 7.68 12.73
N LEU A 30 -1.44 8.58 12.84
CA LEU A 30 -1.22 10.01 12.57
C LEU A 30 -0.19 10.62 13.53
N TYR A 31 -0.26 10.34 14.82
CA TYR A 31 0.75 10.81 15.78
C TYR A 31 2.15 10.24 15.52
N LYS A 32 2.25 9.02 14.97
CA LYS A 32 3.53 8.40 14.63
C LYS A 32 4.25 9.05 13.46
N ILE A 33 3.60 9.88 12.63
CA ILE A 33 4.23 10.54 11.48
C ILE A 33 5.54 11.24 11.88
N ASN A 34 5.54 12.03 12.95
CA ASN A 34 6.73 12.76 13.40
C ASN A 34 7.82 11.89 14.02
N SER A 35 7.56 10.60 14.32
CA SER A 35 8.63 9.68 14.74
C SER A 35 9.67 9.46 13.64
N TYR A 36 9.30 9.75 12.39
CA TYR A 36 10.17 9.65 11.23
C TYR A 36 10.93 10.95 10.90
N SER A 37 10.71 12.04 11.64
CA SER A 37 11.33 13.35 11.35
C SER A 37 12.86 13.29 11.31
N ASN A 38 13.51 12.44 12.12
CA ASN A 38 14.98 12.34 12.12
C ASN A 38 15.56 11.58 10.91
N ASN A 39 14.72 11.01 10.02
CA ASN A 39 15.21 10.29 8.85
C ASN A 39 15.74 11.27 7.77
N PRO A 40 17.01 11.12 7.32
CA PRO A 40 17.61 12.05 6.35
C PRO A 40 16.86 12.13 5.02
N LEU A 41 16.33 11.00 4.54
CA LEU A 41 15.58 10.96 3.27
C LEU A 41 14.28 11.76 3.40
N ILE A 42 13.60 11.71 4.54
CA ILE A 42 12.42 12.54 4.82
C ILE A 42 12.79 14.02 4.92
N GLN A 43 13.84 14.37 5.67
CA GLN A 43 14.26 15.77 5.82
C GLN A 43 14.60 16.40 4.47
N SER A 44 15.23 15.64 3.56
CA SER A 44 15.52 16.10 2.19
C SER A 44 14.28 16.23 1.29
N ASN A 45 13.12 15.73 1.72
CA ASN A 45 11.88 15.67 0.93
C ASN A 45 10.68 16.34 1.61
N LEU A 46 10.86 17.19 2.63
CA LEU A 46 9.73 17.85 3.33
C LEU A 46 8.82 18.69 2.41
N ASN A 47 9.34 19.17 1.28
CA ASN A 47 8.57 19.91 0.26
C ASN A 47 8.02 19.01 -0.86
N ASN A 48 8.46 17.75 -0.93
CA ASN A 48 7.99 16.75 -1.87
C ASN A 48 6.88 15.90 -1.22
N PRO A 49 6.15 15.09 -2.01
CA PRO A 49 5.18 14.16 -1.44
C PRO A 49 5.84 13.13 -0.51
N LEU A 50 5.28 12.97 0.68
CA LEU A 50 5.59 11.92 1.64
C LEU A 50 4.34 11.04 1.79
N VAL A 51 4.50 9.73 1.61
CA VAL A 51 3.40 8.77 1.64
C VAL A 51 3.65 7.75 2.75
N PHE A 52 2.81 7.73 3.78
CA PHE A 52 2.96 6.85 4.92
C PHE A 52 1.94 5.73 4.86
N PHE A 53 2.36 4.48 4.79
CA PHE A 53 1.51 3.33 5.00
C PHE A 53 1.69 2.80 6.41
N PHE A 54 0.58 2.67 7.15
CA PHE A 54 0.51 2.11 8.50
C PHE A 54 -0.34 0.85 8.49
N GLU A 55 0.30 -0.32 8.43
CA GLU A 55 -0.36 -1.62 8.56
C GLU A 55 -0.95 -1.77 9.97
N GLY A 56 -2.19 -2.26 10.06
CA GLY A 56 -2.99 -2.32 11.28
C GLY A 56 -3.79 -1.05 11.59
N ALA A 57 -3.66 0.00 10.78
CA ALA A 57 -4.50 1.20 10.86
C ALA A 57 -5.53 1.30 9.72
N GLY A 58 -5.61 0.32 8.82
CA GLY A 58 -6.61 0.27 7.75
C GLY A 58 -8.02 -0.01 8.22
N SER A 59 -8.91 -0.23 7.26
CA SER A 59 -10.28 -0.66 7.52
C SER A 59 -10.30 -2.08 8.11
N SER A 60 -11.09 -2.28 9.16
CA SER A 60 -11.39 -3.62 9.68
C SER A 60 -12.52 -4.32 8.92
N GLN A 61 -13.20 -3.58 8.04
CA GLN A 61 -14.25 -4.13 7.19
C GLN A 61 -13.61 -4.65 5.92
N ILE A 62 -13.78 -5.95 5.66
CA ILE A 62 -13.64 -6.49 4.31
C ILE A 62 -14.56 -5.62 3.45
N PRO A 63 -14.08 -4.98 2.37
CA PRO A 63 -14.97 -4.34 1.42
C PRO A 63 -15.89 -5.42 0.87
N THR A 64 -17.09 -5.53 1.42
CA THR A 64 -18.16 -6.26 0.77
C THR A 64 -18.55 -5.40 -0.41
N VAL A 65 -18.04 -5.74 -1.60
CA VAL A 65 -18.64 -5.26 -2.83
C VAL A 65 -20.02 -5.94 -2.91
N SER A 66 -21.01 -5.37 -2.23
CA SER A 66 -22.40 -5.77 -2.39
C SER A 66 -22.91 -5.10 -3.66
N LEU A 67 -22.91 -5.86 -4.75
CA LEU A 67 -23.65 -5.52 -5.94
C LEU A 67 -24.72 -6.60 -6.09
N TYR A 68 -25.96 -6.19 -5.81
CA TYR A 68 -27.24 -6.91 -5.87
C TYR A 68 -27.84 -7.40 -4.54
N ASP A 69 -29.08 -6.92 -4.36
CA ASP A 69 -30.14 -7.29 -3.43
C ASP A 69 -30.12 -8.76 -2.97
N ASP A 70 -30.18 -8.95 -1.65
CA ASP A 70 -30.91 -10.01 -0.93
C ASP A 70 -30.76 -11.47 -1.39
N THR A 71 -29.60 -11.89 -1.90
CA THR A 71 -29.31 -13.32 -2.06
C THR A 71 -27.93 -13.70 -1.51
N PRO A 72 -27.84 -14.46 -0.40
CA PRO A 72 -26.59 -15.00 0.06
C PRO A 72 -26.14 -16.08 -0.94
N SER A 73 -25.12 -15.77 -1.76
CA SER A 73 -24.52 -16.77 -2.63
C SER A 73 -23.56 -17.63 -1.81
N ILE A 74 -23.87 -18.92 -1.78
CA ILE A 74 -23.06 -19.99 -1.20
C ILE A 74 -21.80 -20.15 -2.07
N LEU A 75 -20.71 -19.51 -1.66
CA LEU A 75 -19.35 -19.88 -2.01
C LEU A 75 -18.58 -20.09 -0.70
N ASP A 76 -18.97 -21.14 0.02
CA ASP A 76 -18.34 -21.61 1.26
C ASP A 76 -17.11 -22.51 0.99
N ASP A 77 -16.56 -22.52 -0.22
CA ASP A 77 -15.41 -23.35 -0.53
C ASP A 77 -14.45 -22.62 -1.49
N ILE A 78 -13.19 -22.48 -1.04
CA ILE A 78 -12.04 -21.82 -1.69
C ILE A 78 -11.87 -20.30 -1.45
N SER A 79 -11.59 -19.95 -0.18
CA SER A 79 -10.34 -19.29 0.22
C SER A 79 -9.83 -18.03 -0.51
N TYR A 80 -10.65 -17.00 -0.72
CA TYR A 80 -10.14 -15.62 -0.89
C TYR A 80 -10.82 -14.67 0.09
N GLN A 81 -10.54 -14.87 1.38
CA GLN A 81 -10.99 -13.96 2.42
C GLN A 81 -10.15 -12.68 2.36
N GLY A 82 -10.68 -11.65 1.70
CA GLY A 82 -10.84 -10.26 2.15
C GLY A 82 -9.84 -9.54 3.08
N TYR A 83 -8.63 -10.03 3.32
CA TYR A 83 -7.72 -9.50 4.34
C TYR A 83 -6.68 -8.50 3.81
N ARG A 84 -6.76 -8.06 2.55
CA ARG A 84 -5.76 -7.14 2.00
C ARG A 84 -5.75 -5.81 2.73
N TYR A 85 -6.91 -5.23 3.01
CA TYR A 85 -7.01 -3.82 3.36
C TYR A 85 -6.78 -3.51 4.84
N GLY A 86 -5.63 -3.95 5.37
CA GLY A 86 -5.22 -3.74 6.77
C GLY A 86 -4.41 -2.46 7.01
N ALA A 87 -4.02 -1.73 5.97
CA ALA A 87 -3.22 -0.51 6.08
C ALA A 87 -4.02 0.76 5.83
N MET A 88 -3.64 1.82 6.54
CA MET A 88 -4.00 3.20 6.20
C MET A 88 -2.83 3.86 5.48
N VAL A 89 -3.11 4.58 4.39
CA VAL A 89 -2.13 5.46 3.75
C VAL A 89 -2.45 6.93 4.02
N VAL A 90 -1.43 7.71 4.35
CA VAL A 90 -1.50 9.15 4.54
C VAL A 90 -0.58 9.83 3.54
N ALA A 91 -1.14 10.69 2.69
CA ALA A 91 -0.38 11.54 1.78
C ALA A 91 -0.14 12.90 2.44
N ILE A 92 1.12 13.33 2.53
CA ILE A 92 1.56 14.59 3.13
C ILE A 92 2.41 15.35 2.12
N GLN A 93 2.22 16.65 2.04
CA GLN A 93 3.11 17.51 1.26
C GLN A 93 3.12 18.93 1.85
N SER A 94 4.32 19.49 1.99
CA SER A 94 4.53 20.86 2.50
C SER A 94 3.88 21.10 3.87
N GLY A 95 4.06 20.16 4.80
CA GLY A 95 3.54 20.30 6.17
C GLY A 95 2.03 20.14 6.32
N ALA A 96 1.33 19.61 5.32
CA ALA A 96 -0.12 19.41 5.35
C ALA A 96 -0.52 17.99 4.93
N ILE A 97 -1.53 17.44 5.61
CA ILE A 97 -2.21 16.20 5.21
C ILE A 97 -3.05 16.48 3.96
N LYS A 98 -2.73 15.81 2.85
CA LYS A 98 -3.44 15.94 1.56
C LYS A 98 -4.54 14.91 1.40
N GLY A 99 -4.42 13.76 2.04
CA GLY A 99 -5.42 12.70 2.03
C GLY A 99 -5.08 11.58 3.00
N VAL A 100 -6.12 10.92 3.50
CA VAL A 100 -6.05 9.71 4.32
C VAL A 100 -6.98 8.69 3.68
N TYR A 101 -6.47 7.49 3.43
CA TYR A 101 -7.20 6.40 2.77
C TYR A 101 -6.99 5.13 3.56
N ILE A 102 -8.07 4.39 3.82
CA ILE A 102 -8.06 3.32 4.82
C ILE A 102 -8.17 1.93 4.18
N ASN A 103 -8.43 1.84 2.88
CA ASN A 103 -8.52 0.58 2.16
C ASN A 103 -7.22 0.35 1.39
N THR A 104 -6.11 0.13 2.11
CA THR A 104 -4.79 -0.09 1.50
C THR A 104 -4.07 -1.29 2.08
N THR A 105 -3.03 -1.79 1.40
CA THR A 105 -2.22 -2.92 1.90
C THR A 105 -0.74 -2.72 1.65
N THR A 106 0.09 -3.10 2.62
CA THR A 106 1.55 -3.19 2.44
C THR A 106 2.05 -4.63 2.32
N LEU A 107 1.14 -5.61 2.43
CA LEU A 107 1.45 -7.03 2.50
C LEU A 107 1.02 -7.76 1.22
N PRO A 108 1.73 -8.83 0.83
CA PRO A 108 1.34 -9.67 -0.29
C PRO A 108 0.01 -10.41 -0.06
N ASP A 109 -0.60 -10.89 -1.15
CA ASP A 109 -1.88 -11.60 -1.14
C ASP A 109 -1.79 -13.00 -0.53
N GLN A 110 -0.74 -13.73 -0.90
CA GLN A 110 -0.61 -15.15 -0.61
C GLN A 110 0.86 -15.52 -0.52
N PRO A 111 1.53 -15.26 0.63
CA PRO A 111 2.96 -15.47 0.69
C PRO A 111 3.39 -16.93 0.58
N LYS A 112 2.44 -17.87 0.59
CA LYS A 112 2.66 -19.32 0.43
C LYS A 112 1.60 -20.01 -0.44
N GLY A 113 0.83 -19.26 -1.23
CA GLY A 113 -0.22 -19.83 -2.08
C GLY A 113 0.27 -20.26 -3.47
N ASN A 114 -0.49 -21.13 -4.15
CA ASN A 114 -0.24 -21.59 -5.52
C ASN A 114 -0.25 -20.45 -6.57
N ALA A 115 -0.64 -19.23 -6.18
CA ALA A 115 -0.69 -18.03 -7.01
C ALA A 115 0.59 -17.18 -6.99
N CYS A 116 1.72 -17.69 -6.47
CA CYS A 116 3.03 -17.10 -6.77
C CYS A 116 3.21 -17.14 -8.30
N ASN A 117 3.09 -16.01 -9.00
CA ASN A 117 3.33 -15.80 -10.45
C ASN A 117 3.86 -17.03 -11.23
N ALA A 118 3.01 -18.03 -11.51
CA ALA A 118 3.41 -19.29 -12.17
C ALA A 118 4.73 -19.91 -11.66
N GLY A 119 4.93 -19.98 -10.34
CA GLY A 119 6.16 -20.48 -9.70
C GLY A 119 7.31 -19.47 -9.59
N ARG A 120 7.05 -18.18 -9.78
CA ARG A 120 8.03 -17.10 -9.59
C ARG A 120 7.87 -16.40 -8.26
N ASP A 121 8.98 -15.91 -7.74
CA ASP A 121 9.02 -15.24 -6.45
C ASP A 121 8.25 -13.92 -6.47
N VAL A 122 7.57 -13.65 -5.36
CA VAL A 122 6.74 -12.47 -5.18
C VAL A 122 7.52 -11.42 -4.36
N PRO A 123 7.65 -10.18 -4.85
CA PRO A 123 8.35 -9.12 -4.13
C PRO A 123 7.44 -8.47 -3.08
N THR A 124 8.02 -8.05 -1.95
CA THR A 124 7.42 -7.15 -0.96
C THR A 124 8.51 -6.24 -0.38
N LEU A 125 8.14 -5.26 0.45
CA LEU A 125 9.11 -4.41 1.15
C LEU A 125 9.21 -4.76 2.62
N ARG A 126 10.39 -4.48 3.19
CA ARG A 126 10.54 -4.37 4.65
C ARG A 126 9.85 -3.10 5.17
N PRO A 127 9.52 -3.02 6.47
CA PRO A 127 9.27 -1.74 7.10
C PRO A 127 10.48 -0.82 6.93
N GLY A 128 10.26 0.45 6.60
CA GLY A 128 11.34 1.37 6.30
C GLY A 128 10.90 2.65 5.58
N VAL A 129 11.88 3.48 5.24
CA VAL A 129 11.70 4.74 4.49
C VAL A 129 12.43 4.60 3.16
N TYR A 130 11.71 4.80 2.06
CA TYR A 130 12.19 4.55 0.72
C TYR A 130 11.93 5.73 -0.21
N LYS A 131 12.75 5.85 -1.23
CA LYS A 131 12.49 6.78 -2.32
C LYS A 131 11.35 6.23 -3.18
N MET A 132 10.42 7.09 -3.57
CA MET A 132 9.41 6.78 -4.57
C MET A 132 9.52 7.74 -5.76
N VAL A 133 9.18 7.23 -6.94
CA VAL A 133 9.12 8.01 -8.18
C VAL A 133 7.87 7.64 -8.97
N TYR A 134 7.41 8.55 -9.83
CA TYR A 134 6.38 8.23 -10.81
C TYR A 134 6.77 7.02 -11.66
N ALA A 135 5.80 6.15 -11.92
CA ALA A 135 5.88 5.12 -12.94
C ALA A 135 4.56 4.97 -13.71
N THR A 136 4.66 4.28 -14.84
CA THR A 136 3.50 3.84 -15.59
C THR A 136 3.35 2.34 -15.38
N HIS A 137 2.15 1.91 -14.98
CA HIS A 137 1.82 0.50 -14.84
C HIS A 137 0.93 0.04 -15.99
N GLY A 138 1.12 -1.18 -16.49
CA GLY A 138 0.38 -1.72 -17.64
C GLY A 138 0.92 -1.26 -19.01
N GLN A 139 0.25 -1.69 -20.09
CA GLN A 139 0.60 -1.34 -21.48
C GLN A 139 -0.65 -0.95 -22.29
N GLY A 140 -0.46 -0.12 -23.33
CA GLY A 140 -1.53 0.27 -24.25
C GLY A 140 -2.69 1.00 -23.58
N LYS A 141 -3.93 0.60 -23.89
CA LYS A 141 -5.17 1.20 -23.35
C LYS A 141 -5.40 0.90 -21.86
N ASN A 142 -4.68 -0.08 -21.32
CA ASN A 142 -4.81 -0.57 -19.95
C ASN A 142 -3.79 0.06 -19.00
N ALA A 143 -2.95 0.94 -19.53
CA ALA A 143 -1.88 1.52 -18.75
C ALA A 143 -2.44 2.67 -17.88
N TYR A 144 -1.94 2.81 -16.65
CA TYR A 144 -2.33 3.86 -15.70
C TYR A 144 -1.12 4.44 -14.94
N ALA A 145 -1.33 5.60 -14.33
CA ALA A 145 -0.33 6.27 -13.50
C ALA A 145 -0.14 5.53 -12.16
N ALA A 146 1.10 5.25 -11.78
CA ALA A 146 1.44 4.54 -10.55
C ALA A 146 2.69 5.14 -9.88
N LEU A 147 3.06 4.60 -8.72
CA LEU A 147 4.33 4.93 -8.07
C LEU A 147 5.22 3.71 -8.01
N HIS A 148 6.51 3.98 -8.07
CA HIS A 148 7.57 3.00 -7.99
C HIS A 148 8.43 3.30 -6.78
N VAL A 149 8.51 2.34 -5.87
CA VAL A 149 9.39 2.41 -4.71
C VAL A 149 10.74 1.87 -5.12
N VAL A 150 11.75 2.73 -5.15
CA VAL A 150 13.09 2.38 -5.59
C VAL A 150 13.73 1.48 -4.53
N GLY A 151 13.99 0.23 -4.90
CA GLY A 151 14.59 -0.77 -4.04
C GLY A 151 16.10 -0.60 -3.97
N GLU A 152 16.60 0.29 -3.14
CA GLU A 152 18.02 0.34 -2.81
C GLU A 152 18.36 -0.74 -1.74
N ASP A 153 19.61 -1.23 -1.73
CA ASP A 153 20.22 -2.04 -0.65
C ASP A 153 19.43 -3.26 -0.15
N ASN A 154 18.92 -4.11 -1.05
CA ASN A 154 18.21 -5.36 -0.71
C ASN A 154 16.93 -5.15 0.15
N ASN A 155 16.32 -3.97 0.08
CA ASN A 155 15.11 -3.68 0.85
C ASN A 155 13.83 -4.30 0.26
N VAL A 156 13.90 -4.75 -1.00
CA VAL A 156 12.87 -5.61 -1.58
C VAL A 156 13.16 -7.05 -1.18
N VAL A 157 12.24 -7.63 -0.44
CA VAL A 157 12.29 -9.04 -0.05
C VAL A 157 11.44 -9.84 -1.03
N ARG A 158 11.95 -10.98 -1.47
CA ARG A 158 11.18 -11.92 -2.27
C ARG A 158 10.91 -13.18 -1.48
N PHE A 159 9.78 -13.80 -1.77
CA PHE A 159 9.46 -15.12 -1.26
C PHE A 159 8.88 -15.99 -2.37
N ASP A 160 9.12 -17.29 -2.26
CA ASP A 160 8.37 -18.33 -2.94
C ASP A 160 7.66 -19.21 -1.91
N ILE A 161 6.87 -20.19 -2.35
CA ILE A 161 6.15 -21.12 -1.46
C ILE A 161 7.06 -21.89 -0.48
N THR A 162 8.38 -21.93 -0.73
CA THR A 162 9.38 -22.71 0.02
C THR A 162 10.37 -21.87 0.83
N LYS A 163 10.64 -20.60 0.47
CA LYS A 163 11.68 -19.78 1.11
C LYS A 163 11.48 -18.27 0.94
N TRP A 164 12.02 -17.54 1.91
CA TRP A 164 12.24 -16.09 1.84
C TRP A 164 13.70 -15.83 1.48
N TYR A 165 13.97 -14.85 0.63
CA TYR A 165 15.34 -14.44 0.35
C TYR A 165 15.45 -12.97 -0.07
N LEU A 166 16.62 -12.39 0.22
CA LEU A 166 16.98 -11.07 -0.26
C LEU A 166 17.30 -11.15 -1.73
N SER A 167 16.58 -10.37 -2.53
CA SER A 167 16.81 -10.26 -3.96
C SER A 167 17.08 -8.81 -4.30
N ARG A 168 17.99 -8.61 -5.25
CA ARG A 168 18.26 -7.31 -5.88
C ARG A 168 17.15 -7.03 -6.90
N SER A 169 15.90 -6.96 -6.43
CA SER A 169 14.80 -6.46 -7.25
C SER A 169 14.90 -4.95 -7.21
N ASP A 170 15.00 -4.31 -8.37
CA ASP A 170 15.28 -2.88 -8.46
C ASP A 170 14.17 -2.01 -7.85
N ALA A 171 12.97 -2.57 -7.63
CA ALA A 171 11.83 -1.87 -7.04
C ALA A 171 10.55 -2.72 -6.86
N ILE A 172 9.53 -2.09 -6.28
CA ILE A 172 8.13 -2.53 -6.19
C ILE A 172 7.17 -1.38 -6.55
N ASN A 173 5.96 -1.68 -7.02
CA ASN A 173 4.97 -0.65 -7.33
C ASN A 173 3.98 -0.42 -6.17
N ILE A 174 3.53 0.82 -6.03
CA ILE A 174 2.27 1.18 -5.36
C ILE A 174 1.25 1.39 -6.47
N HIS A 175 0.25 0.53 -6.54
CA HIS A 175 -0.66 0.51 -7.67
C HIS A 175 -2.11 0.27 -7.25
N LYS A 176 -2.98 0.34 -8.24
CA LYS A 176 -4.43 0.31 -8.06
C LYS A 176 -4.87 -1.10 -7.68
N GLY A 177 -5.77 -1.20 -6.71
CA GLY A 177 -6.45 -2.44 -6.34
C GLY A 177 -7.29 -3.03 -7.48
N PRO A 178 -7.74 -4.29 -7.33
CA PRO A 178 -8.47 -5.02 -8.37
C PRO A 178 -9.78 -4.32 -8.75
N TYR A 179 -10.25 -4.56 -9.97
CA TYR A 179 -11.57 -4.14 -10.44
C TYR A 179 -12.51 -5.36 -10.47
N PRO A 180 -13.70 -5.30 -9.87
CA PRO A 180 -14.73 -6.31 -10.09
C PRO A 180 -15.25 -6.19 -11.52
N ASP A 181 -15.23 -7.27 -12.30
CA ASP A 181 -15.89 -7.27 -13.62
C ASP A 181 -17.42 -7.22 -13.50
N GLU A 182 -18.11 -7.23 -14.65
CA GLU A 182 -19.58 -7.25 -14.73
C GLU A 182 -20.22 -8.47 -14.04
N SER A 183 -19.42 -9.51 -13.74
CA SER A 183 -19.84 -10.71 -13.01
C SER A 183 -19.51 -10.65 -11.52
N GLY A 184 -18.99 -9.52 -11.01
CA GLY A 184 -18.55 -9.36 -9.63
C GLY A 184 -17.26 -10.09 -9.29
N ILE A 185 -16.53 -10.60 -10.30
CA ILE A 185 -15.24 -11.29 -10.09
C ILE A 185 -14.15 -10.23 -10.07
N GLU A 186 -13.44 -10.12 -8.94
CA GLU A 186 -12.29 -9.22 -8.81
C GLU A 186 -11.12 -9.71 -9.68
N TYR A 187 -10.80 -8.96 -10.75
CA TYR A 187 -9.60 -9.22 -11.53
C TYR A 187 -8.44 -8.43 -10.94
N PHE A 188 -7.43 -9.18 -10.49
CA PHE A 188 -6.10 -8.68 -10.14
C PHE A 188 -5.23 -8.39 -11.37
N SER A 189 -5.82 -8.38 -12.57
CA SER A 189 -5.14 -8.08 -13.83
C SER A 189 -5.96 -7.09 -14.65
N VAL A 190 -5.32 -6.12 -15.30
CA VAL A 190 -5.98 -5.24 -16.27
C VAL A 190 -6.38 -6.01 -17.55
N ASN A 191 -6.01 -7.29 -17.65
CA ASN A 191 -6.38 -8.17 -18.74
C ASN A 191 -6.52 -9.63 -18.25
N PRO A 192 -7.69 -10.28 -18.36
CA PRO A 192 -7.90 -11.68 -17.94
C PRO A 192 -6.93 -12.69 -18.57
N SER A 193 -6.29 -12.32 -19.69
CA SER A 193 -5.33 -13.15 -20.44
C SER A 193 -3.86 -12.91 -20.07
N ASP A 194 -3.54 -11.90 -19.27
CA ASP A 194 -2.17 -11.59 -18.88
C ASP A 194 -1.71 -12.54 -17.77
N THR A 195 -0.69 -13.35 -18.08
CA THR A 195 -0.04 -14.32 -17.17
C THR A 195 0.88 -13.65 -16.13
N TRP A 196 0.94 -12.33 -16.10
CA TRP A 196 1.69 -11.55 -15.12
C TRP A 196 0.69 -11.06 -14.08
N SER A 197 0.68 -11.67 -12.90
CA SER A 197 -0.13 -11.17 -11.79
C SER A 197 0.44 -9.83 -11.37
N ILE A 198 -0.31 -8.80 -11.73
CA ILE A 198 -0.28 -7.55 -11.01
C ILE A 198 -0.80 -7.93 -9.60
N SER A 199 -0.24 -7.34 -8.55
CA SER A 199 -0.79 -7.41 -7.19
C SER A 199 -0.31 -8.47 -6.19
N SER A 200 0.24 -9.63 -6.55
CA SER A 200 0.47 -10.67 -5.52
C SER A 200 1.43 -10.27 -4.39
N GLY A 201 2.32 -9.29 -4.60
CA GLY A 201 3.16 -8.74 -3.51
C GLY A 201 3.37 -7.24 -3.45
N CYS A 202 2.80 -6.53 -4.41
CA CYS A 202 2.89 -5.08 -4.47
C CYS A 202 2.00 -4.39 -3.42
N ILE A 203 2.29 -3.11 -3.19
CA ILE A 203 1.50 -2.25 -2.32
C ILE A 203 0.24 -1.80 -3.07
N LEU A 204 -0.92 -1.89 -2.42
CA LEU A 204 -2.18 -1.48 -3.01
C LEU A 204 -2.84 -0.33 -2.30
N VAL A 205 -3.55 0.47 -3.09
CA VAL A 205 -4.64 1.33 -2.64
C VAL A 205 -5.89 0.90 -3.39
N ASP A 206 -6.99 0.70 -2.68
CA ASP A 206 -8.27 0.26 -3.23
C ASP A 206 -8.71 1.10 -4.45
N ILE A 207 -9.39 0.45 -5.40
CA ILE A 207 -9.85 1.07 -6.64
C ILE A 207 -10.71 2.32 -6.43
N GLY A 208 -11.55 2.33 -5.39
CA GLY A 208 -12.42 3.45 -5.04
C GLY A 208 -11.65 4.64 -4.42
N GLU A 209 -10.49 4.38 -3.82
CA GLU A 209 -9.63 5.39 -3.20
C GLU A 209 -8.48 5.86 -4.12
N TYR A 210 -8.07 5.02 -5.07
CA TYR A 210 -6.83 5.16 -5.82
C TYR A 210 -6.69 6.50 -6.54
N ASN A 211 -7.74 6.93 -7.23
CA ASN A 211 -7.71 8.16 -8.02
C ASN A 211 -7.57 9.40 -7.13
N ASN A 212 -8.26 9.41 -5.98
CA ASN A 212 -8.12 10.48 -5.00
C ASN A 212 -6.74 10.46 -4.36
N PHE A 213 -6.21 9.27 -4.05
CA PHE A 213 -4.84 9.08 -3.59
C PHE A 213 -3.83 9.63 -4.61
N ALA A 214 -3.99 9.29 -5.89
CA ALA A 214 -3.11 9.74 -6.95
C ALA A 214 -3.09 11.25 -7.10
N LYS A 215 -4.25 11.88 -6.94
CA LYS A 215 -4.42 13.33 -6.90
C LYS A 215 -3.81 13.97 -5.66
N ALA A 216 -3.99 13.40 -4.48
CA ALA A 216 -3.43 13.92 -3.23
C ALA A 216 -1.90 13.86 -3.19
N VAL A 217 -1.31 12.81 -3.79
CA VAL A 217 0.15 12.68 -3.93
C VAL A 217 0.68 13.51 -5.10
N GLY A 218 -0.16 13.81 -6.10
CA GLY A 218 0.15 14.69 -7.22
C GLY A 218 0.79 14.00 -8.43
N PHE A 219 0.67 12.68 -8.56
CA PHE A 219 1.14 11.95 -9.75
C PHE A 219 0.06 11.77 -10.83
N ASP A 220 -1.18 12.11 -10.50
CA ASP A 220 -2.31 12.27 -11.42
C ASP A 220 -3.10 13.51 -10.99
N LYS A 221 -2.86 14.64 -11.67
CA LYS A 221 -3.38 15.95 -11.28
C LYS A 221 -4.91 16.00 -11.25
N ASP A 222 -5.55 15.28 -12.17
CA ASP A 222 -7.00 15.28 -12.31
C ASP A 222 -7.64 14.15 -11.49
N GLY A 223 -6.88 13.09 -11.18
CA GLY A 223 -7.39 11.88 -10.53
C GLY A 223 -8.30 11.10 -11.49
N ASP A 224 -8.04 11.14 -12.79
CA ASP A 224 -8.84 10.45 -13.81
C ASP A 224 -8.27 9.09 -14.22
N GLY A 225 -7.11 8.71 -13.67
CA GLY A 225 -6.42 7.44 -13.87
C GLY A 225 -5.71 7.32 -15.22
N ARG A 226 -5.64 8.41 -16.01
CA ARG A 226 -5.08 8.38 -17.37
C ARG A 226 -3.61 8.79 -17.41
N ILE A 227 -2.84 8.18 -18.31
CA ILE A 227 -1.38 8.39 -18.42
C ILE A 227 -1.01 9.69 -19.14
N ASP A 228 -1.89 10.19 -19.99
CA ASP A 228 -1.64 11.33 -20.86
C ASP A 228 -1.52 12.67 -20.11
N LYS A 229 -1.84 12.70 -18.80
CA LYS A 229 -1.80 13.89 -17.94
C LYS A 229 -0.92 13.73 -16.69
N LYS A 230 0.22 13.07 -16.85
CA LYS A 230 1.15 12.73 -15.75
C LYS A 230 2.10 13.87 -15.35
N ASP A 231 2.26 14.06 -14.05
CA ASP A 231 3.37 14.81 -13.47
C ASP A 231 4.46 13.83 -13.01
N LYS A 232 5.70 14.06 -13.47
CA LYS A 232 6.85 13.28 -12.98
C LYS A 232 7.18 13.75 -11.57
N ILE A 233 6.68 13.03 -10.58
CA ILE A 233 7.00 13.30 -9.17
C ILE A 233 8.10 12.37 -8.64
N SER A 234 8.76 12.84 -7.59
CA SER A 234 9.59 12.04 -6.71
C SER A 234 9.32 12.43 -5.26
N GLY A 235 9.45 11.50 -4.34
CA GLY A 235 9.22 11.74 -2.92
C GLY A 235 9.67 10.56 -2.08
N CYS A 236 9.07 10.43 -0.90
CA CYS A 236 9.34 9.32 0.02
C CYS A 236 8.08 8.51 0.28
N VAL A 237 8.26 7.20 0.39
CA VAL A 237 7.26 6.31 0.97
C VAL A 237 7.79 5.73 2.27
N ILE A 238 6.92 5.58 3.25
CA ILE A 238 7.19 4.99 4.54
C ILE A 238 6.30 3.76 4.67
N ILE A 239 6.89 2.62 5.00
CA ILE A 239 6.18 1.39 5.33
C ILE A 239 6.35 1.15 6.83
N ASP A 240 5.28 1.33 7.59
CA ASP A 240 5.22 1.08 9.03
C ASP A 240 4.25 -0.09 9.28
N ARG A 241 4.75 -1.16 9.91
CA ARG A 241 3.94 -2.33 10.29
C ARG A 241 3.77 -2.49 11.80
N SER A 242 4.17 -1.49 12.58
CA SER A 242 4.19 -1.57 14.05
C SER A 242 2.80 -1.55 14.71
N LEU A 243 1.74 -1.25 13.96
CA LEU A 243 0.35 -1.28 14.45
C LEU A 243 -0.39 -2.55 14.02
N MET A 244 0.27 -3.43 13.26
CA MET A 244 -0.31 -4.69 12.82
C MET A 244 -0.67 -5.55 14.03
N ASP A 245 -1.87 -6.14 14.02
CA ASP A 245 -2.27 -7.08 15.06
C ASP A 245 -1.45 -8.36 14.95
N ILE A 246 -0.39 -8.43 15.76
CA ILE A 246 0.49 -9.58 15.82
C ILE A 246 -0.22 -10.82 16.34
N THR A 247 -1.43 -10.76 16.91
CA THR A 247 -2.14 -11.97 17.38
C THR A 247 -2.86 -12.73 16.26
N ARG A 248 -2.93 -12.16 15.06
CA ARG A 248 -3.44 -12.79 13.84
C ARG A 248 -2.52 -13.93 13.41
N SER A 249 -2.85 -15.15 13.84
CA SER A 249 -2.07 -16.35 13.53
C SER A 249 -1.86 -16.61 12.04
N ASP A 250 -2.80 -16.18 11.20
CA ASP A 250 -2.68 -16.19 9.74
C ASP A 250 -1.58 -15.22 9.26
N LEU A 251 -1.55 -13.99 9.78
CA LEU A 251 -0.48 -13.03 9.48
C LEU A 251 0.87 -13.46 10.08
N GLN A 252 0.91 -14.00 11.30
CA GLN A 252 2.14 -14.52 11.91
C GLN A 252 2.70 -15.72 11.15
N TYR A 253 1.84 -16.65 10.72
CA TYR A 253 2.25 -17.83 9.94
C TYR A 253 2.84 -17.43 8.57
N LEU A 254 2.32 -16.34 8.01
CA LEU A 254 2.69 -15.82 6.70
C LEU A 254 3.90 -14.87 6.77
N TYR A 255 4.02 -14.08 7.83
CA TYR A 255 4.96 -12.95 7.91
C TYR A 255 5.87 -12.92 9.14
N GLY A 256 5.65 -13.79 10.14
CA GLY A 256 6.36 -13.74 11.43
C GLY A 256 5.93 -12.57 12.32
N ASN A 257 6.54 -12.47 13.51
CA ASN A 257 6.18 -11.47 14.53
C ASN A 257 6.43 -10.02 14.10
N ASP A 258 7.31 -9.78 13.11
CA ASP A 258 7.70 -8.45 12.63
C ASP A 258 7.21 -8.14 11.20
N GLY A 259 6.30 -8.96 10.65
CA GLY A 259 5.81 -8.77 9.28
C GLY A 259 6.78 -9.18 8.17
N LEU A 260 8.01 -9.60 8.52
CA LEU A 260 8.91 -10.41 7.71
C LEU A 260 9.73 -11.29 8.67
N ALA A 261 9.66 -12.61 8.53
CA ALA A 261 10.44 -13.51 9.37
C ALA A 261 11.93 -13.14 9.31
N LEU A 262 12.60 -13.17 10.47
CA LEU A 262 14.05 -13.09 10.67
C LEU A 262 14.84 -13.50 9.42
N ILE A 263 15.14 -12.52 8.56
CA ILE A 263 16.16 -12.70 7.54
C ILE A 263 17.47 -12.47 8.28
N SER A 264 17.96 -13.52 8.93
CA SER A 264 19.35 -13.57 9.38
C SER A 264 20.24 -13.38 8.15
N SER A 265 21.04 -12.31 8.17
CA SER A 265 22.17 -12.08 7.27
C SER A 265 23.10 -13.28 7.20
#